data_AF-A0AAU0MXE0-F1
#
_entry.id   AF-A0AAU0MXE0-F1
#
_cell.length_a   1.000
_cell.length_b   1.000
_cell.length_c   1.000
_cell.angle_alpha   90.00
_cell.angle_beta   90.00
_cell.angle_gamma   90.00
#
_symmetry.space_group_name_H-M   'P 1'
#
loop_
_entity.id
_entity.type
_entity.pdbx_description
1 polymer ?
#
loop_
_entity_poly.entity_id
_entity_poly.type
_entity_poly.pdbx_seq_one_letter_code
_entity_poly.pdbx_strand_id
1 'polypeptide(L)'
;MNTVDSRSVTLSYTRAVISALERLQLKLPPKAQALLTAINENERVPMNVQEEIWLAVQDAHPDPLLGIRLGQAMQGSQMGLVGYLLMTQKNLGAALEQLLIYHPLLGEGGQFEMRRGSFYVEFCYRPNYLRCARLRVETVLSICLAQARAMTGREFQPQSVLFAYPTPSLAVQQQYQQLLQAPVQFNAESSGIRFRPQDLEIPLVAADRQVMARLKPEADALLKALTSKSLQLRVAHLLQQEPQLSREQVAARLCISPRHLGRKLLEENASFRAIQDEVRSHYACQWLREGEKTNVDIAAALGYCDESAFGKAFRRWTGLSPKAFKSAQSS
;
A
#
# COMPACT_ATOMS: atom_id res chain seq x y z
N MET A 1 -25.17 -15.02 -9.87
CA MET A 1 -24.01 -15.92 -10.01
C MET A 1 -22.91 -15.38 -9.12
N ASN A 2 -22.66 -16.02 -7.97
CA ASN A 2 -21.63 -15.60 -7.02
C ASN A 2 -20.25 -15.85 -7.65
N THR A 3 -19.61 -14.80 -8.13
CA THR A 3 -18.18 -14.81 -8.41
C THR A 3 -17.46 -15.02 -7.08
N VAL A 4 -16.80 -16.16 -6.93
CA VAL A 4 -15.98 -16.46 -5.75
C VAL A 4 -14.88 -15.41 -5.67
N ASP A 5 -14.90 -14.61 -4.61
CA ASP A 5 -13.83 -13.65 -4.33
C ASP A 5 -12.54 -14.41 -4.04
N SER A 6 -11.58 -14.35 -4.96
CA SER A 6 -10.30 -15.05 -4.85
C SER A 6 -9.30 -14.34 -3.94
N ARG A 7 -9.62 -13.13 -3.45
CA ARG A 7 -8.72 -12.33 -2.63
C ARG A 7 -8.56 -12.93 -1.24
N SER A 8 -7.39 -12.70 -0.67
CA SER A 8 -7.02 -13.27 0.62
C SER A 8 -6.00 -12.42 1.38
N VAL A 9 -5.92 -12.64 2.69
CA VAL A 9 -4.86 -12.06 3.54
C VAL A 9 -4.06 -13.16 4.22
N THR A 10 -2.86 -12.84 4.65
CA THR A 10 -2.06 -13.80 5.44
C THR A 10 -2.72 -14.12 6.77
N LEU A 11 -2.54 -15.36 7.23
CA LEU A 11 -2.91 -15.72 8.60
C LEU A 11 -2.12 -14.92 9.63
N SER A 12 -0.86 -14.58 9.35
CA SER A 12 -0.04 -13.73 10.22
C SER A 12 -0.64 -12.34 10.43
N TYR A 13 -1.15 -11.68 9.37
CA TYR A 13 -1.90 -10.43 9.51
C TYR A 13 -3.12 -10.60 10.42
N THR A 14 -3.88 -11.68 10.23
CA THR A 14 -5.07 -11.97 11.04
C THR A 14 -4.71 -12.19 12.51
N ARG A 15 -3.66 -12.96 12.78
CA ARG A 15 -3.11 -13.18 14.12
C ARG A 15 -2.63 -11.88 14.76
N ALA A 16 -2.00 -11.00 13.98
CA ALA A 16 -1.57 -9.70 14.47
C ALA A 16 -2.73 -8.81 14.93
N VAL A 17 -3.89 -8.85 14.26
CA VAL A 17 -5.11 -8.16 14.70
C VAL A 17 -5.62 -8.73 16.03
N ILE A 18 -5.59 -10.06 16.20
CA ILE A 18 -6.02 -10.72 17.44
C ILE A 18 -5.08 -10.36 18.59
N SER A 19 -3.77 -10.45 18.37
CA SER A 19 -2.79 -10.03 19.37
C SER A 19 -2.94 -8.54 19.74
N ALA A 20 -3.36 -7.69 18.79
CA ALA A 20 -3.66 -6.29 19.09
C ALA A 20 -4.90 -6.14 19.98
N LEU A 21 -5.97 -6.93 19.76
CA LEU A 21 -7.13 -6.96 20.68
C LEU A 21 -6.70 -7.35 22.09
N GLU A 22 -5.90 -8.41 22.24
CA GLU A 22 -5.40 -8.88 23.53
C GLU A 22 -4.55 -7.83 24.24
N ARG A 23 -3.64 -7.16 23.51
CA ARG A 23 -2.83 -6.06 24.06
C ARG A 23 -3.66 -4.86 24.51
N LEU A 24 -4.80 -4.62 23.86
CA LEU A 24 -5.78 -3.61 24.25
C LEU A 24 -6.76 -4.11 25.34
N GLN A 25 -6.59 -5.34 25.84
CA GLN A 25 -7.47 -5.99 26.81
C GLN A 25 -8.91 -6.14 26.31
N LEU A 26 -9.10 -6.22 24.99
CA LEU A 26 -10.37 -6.46 24.32
C LEU A 26 -10.55 -7.96 24.06
N LYS A 27 -11.74 -8.48 24.38
CA LYS A 27 -12.06 -9.89 24.16
C LYS A 27 -12.26 -10.18 22.67
N LEU A 28 -11.68 -11.28 22.19
CA LEU A 28 -11.99 -11.79 20.85
C LEU A 28 -13.44 -12.30 20.81
N PRO A 29 -14.28 -11.83 19.88
CA PRO A 29 -15.68 -12.26 19.81
C PRO A 29 -15.80 -13.76 19.47
N PRO A 30 -16.77 -14.50 20.04
CA PRO A 30 -16.92 -15.94 19.79
C PRO A 30 -17.06 -16.31 18.31
N LYS A 31 -17.77 -15.48 17.53
CA LYS A 31 -17.90 -15.67 16.08
C LYS A 31 -16.55 -15.57 15.36
N ALA A 32 -15.72 -14.59 15.72
CA ALA A 32 -14.38 -14.46 15.16
C ALA A 32 -13.50 -15.65 15.56
N GLN A 33 -13.55 -16.06 16.84
CA GLN A 33 -12.81 -17.23 17.34
C GLN A 33 -13.18 -18.52 16.57
N ALA A 34 -14.47 -18.78 16.35
CA ALA A 34 -14.92 -19.97 15.63
C ALA A 34 -14.41 -19.98 14.17
N LEU A 35 -14.43 -18.83 13.50
CA LEU A 35 -13.91 -18.70 12.14
C LEU A 35 -12.40 -18.96 12.08
N LEU A 36 -11.65 -18.49 13.07
CA LEU A 36 -10.19 -18.68 13.13
C LEU A 36 -9.79 -20.13 13.34
N THR A 37 -10.50 -20.85 14.21
CA THR A 37 -10.25 -22.27 14.47
C THR A 37 -10.50 -23.13 13.22
N ALA A 38 -11.35 -22.67 12.30
CA ALA A 38 -11.64 -23.36 11.05
C ALA A 38 -10.62 -23.10 9.92
N ILE A 39 -9.65 -22.21 10.12
CA ILE A 39 -8.64 -21.86 9.11
C ILE A 39 -7.42 -22.77 9.24
N ASN A 40 -6.98 -23.34 8.12
CA ASN A 40 -5.73 -24.09 8.05
C ASN A 40 -4.52 -23.15 8.22
N GLU A 41 -3.56 -23.52 9.06
CA GLU A 41 -2.41 -22.68 9.39
C GLU A 41 -1.51 -22.34 8.19
N ASN A 42 -1.53 -23.20 7.17
CA ASN A 42 -0.72 -23.05 5.95
C ASN A 42 -1.43 -22.24 4.85
N GLU A 43 -2.68 -21.82 5.07
CA GLU A 43 -3.49 -21.16 4.07
C GLU A 43 -3.67 -19.66 4.35
N ARG A 44 -3.84 -18.88 3.28
CA ARG A 44 -4.27 -17.49 3.38
C ARG A 44 -5.74 -17.46 3.75
N VAL A 45 -6.14 -16.50 4.58
CA VAL A 45 -7.52 -16.31 4.98
C VAL A 45 -8.32 -15.69 3.83
N PRO A 46 -9.37 -16.35 3.32
CA PRO A 46 -10.24 -15.79 2.29
C PRO A 46 -10.87 -14.45 2.71
N MET A 47 -11.08 -13.54 1.77
CA MET A 47 -11.56 -12.19 2.08
C MET A 47 -12.96 -12.19 2.71
N ASN A 48 -13.85 -13.09 2.30
CA ASN A 48 -15.17 -13.24 2.92
C ASN A 48 -15.10 -13.66 4.40
N VAL A 49 -14.15 -14.52 4.76
CA VAL A 49 -13.92 -14.91 6.16
C VAL A 49 -13.36 -13.73 6.95
N GLN A 50 -12.44 -12.97 6.35
CA GLN A 50 -11.94 -11.72 6.96
C GLN A 50 -13.06 -10.73 7.23
N GLU A 51 -13.97 -10.52 6.28
CA GLU A 51 -15.09 -9.60 6.46
C GLU A 51 -15.95 -9.98 7.67
N GLU A 52 -16.24 -11.27 7.85
CA GLU A 52 -17.01 -11.75 9.00
C GLU A 52 -16.25 -11.59 10.33
N ILE A 53 -14.92 -11.75 10.34
CA ILE A 53 -14.07 -11.46 11.51
C ILE A 53 -14.14 -9.96 11.86
N TRP A 54 -13.93 -9.08 10.88
CA TRP A 54 -13.94 -7.62 11.11
C TRP A 54 -15.31 -7.11 11.55
N LEU A 55 -16.40 -7.68 11.02
CA LEU A 55 -17.75 -7.38 11.48
C LEU A 55 -17.96 -7.79 12.93
N ALA A 56 -17.61 -9.03 13.29
CA ALA A 56 -17.76 -9.52 14.65
C ALA A 56 -16.97 -8.66 15.65
N VAL A 57 -15.78 -8.21 15.28
CA VAL A 57 -14.95 -7.30 16.10
C VAL A 57 -15.61 -5.93 16.24
N GLN A 58 -16.09 -5.33 15.14
CA GLN A 58 -16.75 -4.03 15.17
C GLN A 58 -18.04 -4.05 16.00
N ASP A 59 -18.85 -5.11 15.86
CA ASP A 59 -20.13 -5.25 16.58
C ASP A 59 -19.93 -5.45 18.08
N ALA A 60 -18.89 -6.20 18.47
CA ALA A 60 -18.57 -6.43 19.87
C ALA A 60 -17.92 -5.23 20.56
N HIS A 61 -17.26 -4.36 19.79
CA HIS A 61 -16.48 -3.23 20.30
C HIS A 61 -16.81 -1.95 19.52
N PRO A 62 -17.94 -1.29 19.81
CA PRO A 62 -18.39 -0.09 19.11
C PRO A 62 -17.61 1.18 19.52
N ASP A 63 -16.27 1.14 19.43
CA ASP A 63 -15.38 2.29 19.62
C ASP A 63 -15.06 2.93 18.26
N PRO A 64 -15.40 4.22 18.04
CA PRO A 64 -15.09 4.92 16.79
C PRO A 64 -13.58 5.08 16.51
N LEU A 65 -12.72 4.77 17.48
CA LEU A 65 -11.26 4.82 17.38
C LEU A 65 -10.61 3.44 17.32
N LEU A 66 -11.42 2.37 17.28
CA LEU A 66 -10.92 0.99 17.36
C LEU A 66 -9.87 0.69 16.30
N GLY A 67 -10.10 1.15 15.06
CA GLY A 67 -9.14 0.94 13.97
C GLY A 67 -7.76 1.54 14.28
N ILE A 68 -7.73 2.77 14.82
CA ILE A 68 -6.48 3.43 15.20
C ILE A 68 -5.77 2.66 16.30
N ARG A 69 -6.50 2.30 17.37
CA ARG A 69 -5.93 1.56 18.52
C ARG A 69 -5.35 0.22 18.09
N LEU A 70 -6.08 -0.53 17.27
CA LEU A 70 -5.63 -1.80 16.73
C LEU A 70 -4.33 -1.62 15.94
N GLY A 71 -4.29 -0.66 15.02
CA GLY A 71 -3.12 -0.45 14.19
C GLY A 71 -1.88 -0.02 14.99
N GLN A 72 -2.06 0.77 16.04
CA GLN A 72 -0.96 1.15 16.95
C GLN A 72 -0.49 0.02 17.85
N ALA A 73 -1.40 -0.90 18.20
CA ALA A 73 -1.07 -2.07 19.01
C ALA A 73 -0.44 -3.19 18.18
N MET A 74 -0.41 -3.13 16.84
CA MET A 74 0.23 -4.14 15.99
C MET A 74 1.74 -3.93 15.90
N GLN A 75 2.51 -5.03 15.86
CA GLN A 75 3.97 -4.99 15.78
C GLN A 75 4.45 -5.41 14.38
N GLY A 76 5.45 -4.70 13.85
CA GLY A 76 6.03 -4.97 12.53
C GLY A 76 6.59 -6.38 12.32
N SER A 77 7.16 -6.99 13.37
CA SER A 77 7.67 -8.37 13.32
C SER A 77 6.59 -9.40 12.97
N GLN A 78 5.32 -9.08 13.24
CA GLN A 78 4.18 -9.94 12.93
C GLN A 78 3.82 -9.93 11.43
N MET A 79 4.42 -9.05 10.63
CA MET A 79 4.26 -8.98 9.17
C MET A 79 5.16 -9.96 8.41
N GLY A 80 5.93 -10.80 9.10
CA GLY A 80 6.77 -11.85 8.51
C GLY A 80 7.81 -11.30 7.54
N LEU A 81 8.08 -12.03 6.46
CA LEU A 81 9.11 -11.70 5.45
C LEU A 81 9.02 -10.26 4.96
N VAL A 82 7.82 -9.76 4.66
CA VAL A 82 7.62 -8.39 4.19
C VAL A 82 8.05 -7.40 5.27
N GLY A 83 7.64 -7.60 6.53
CA GLY A 83 8.05 -6.75 7.64
C GLY A 83 9.57 -6.64 7.78
N TYR A 84 10.29 -7.77 7.68
CA TYR A 84 11.75 -7.81 7.71
C TYR A 84 12.39 -7.13 6.49
N LEU A 85 11.82 -7.31 5.30
CA LEU A 85 12.28 -6.64 4.08
C LEU A 85 12.15 -5.11 4.19
N LEU A 86 11.06 -4.61 4.77
CA LEU A 86 10.83 -3.17 4.96
C LEU A 86 11.82 -2.56 5.97
N MET A 87 12.01 -3.20 7.13
CA MET A 87 12.84 -2.63 8.20
C MET A 87 14.34 -2.59 7.88
N THR A 88 14.79 -3.42 6.93
CA THR A 88 16.20 -3.53 6.52
C THR A 88 16.57 -2.64 5.34
N GLN A 89 15.62 -1.85 4.82
CA GLN A 89 15.90 -0.87 3.76
C GLN A 89 16.79 0.26 4.26
N LYS A 90 17.44 0.96 3.32
CA LYS A 90 18.37 2.06 3.62
C LYS A 90 17.69 3.29 4.25
N ASN A 91 16.47 3.62 3.82
CA ASN A 91 15.73 4.81 4.24
C ASN A 91 14.21 4.58 4.12
N LEU A 92 13.42 5.51 4.66
CA LEU A 92 11.95 5.43 4.65
C LEU A 92 11.38 5.32 3.23
N GLY A 93 11.94 6.07 2.28
CA GLY A 93 11.51 6.04 0.90
C GLY A 93 11.64 4.65 0.28
N ALA A 94 12.80 4.03 0.41
CA ALA A 94 13.04 2.67 -0.08
C ALA A 94 12.07 1.66 0.58
N ALA A 95 11.79 1.78 1.88
CA ALA A 95 10.78 0.95 2.55
C ALA A 95 9.37 1.15 1.98
N LEU A 96 8.92 2.40 1.81
CA LEU A 96 7.60 2.65 1.22
C LEU A 96 7.50 2.12 -0.21
N GLU A 97 8.57 2.23 -1.00
CA GLU A 97 8.64 1.67 -2.35
C GLU A 97 8.57 0.14 -2.36
N GLN A 98 9.25 -0.55 -1.43
CA GLN A 98 9.09 -1.99 -1.25
C GLN A 98 7.65 -2.35 -0.82
N LEU A 99 7.02 -1.55 0.04
CA LEU A 99 5.64 -1.79 0.47
C LEU A 99 4.65 -1.70 -0.71
N LEU A 100 4.83 -0.75 -1.63
CA LEU A 100 4.02 -0.68 -2.86
C LEU A 100 4.07 -2.01 -3.64
N ILE A 101 5.24 -2.63 -3.71
CA ILE A 101 5.48 -3.87 -4.48
C ILE A 101 4.97 -5.12 -3.74
N TYR A 102 5.32 -5.27 -2.45
CA TYR A 102 5.13 -6.52 -1.70
C TYR A 102 3.89 -6.55 -0.80
N HIS A 103 3.07 -5.48 -0.74
CA HIS A 103 1.82 -5.52 0.02
C HIS A 103 0.88 -6.70 -0.31
N PRO A 104 0.80 -7.25 -1.54
CA PRO A 104 -0.08 -8.39 -1.81
C PRO A 104 0.32 -9.64 -1.02
N LEU A 105 1.61 -9.76 -0.68
CA LEU A 105 2.09 -10.84 0.18
C LEU A 105 1.51 -10.74 1.59
N LEU A 106 1.18 -9.54 2.09
CA LEU A 106 0.48 -9.35 3.36
C LEU A 106 -1.02 -9.59 3.21
N GLY A 107 -1.63 -9.00 2.19
CA GLY A 107 -3.06 -9.12 1.93
C GLY A 107 -3.54 -8.34 0.72
N GLU A 108 -4.61 -8.82 0.11
CA GLU A 108 -5.24 -8.24 -1.08
C GLU A 108 -6.43 -7.33 -0.70
N GLY A 109 -6.33 -6.68 0.47
CA GLY A 109 -7.38 -5.85 1.05
C GLY A 109 -7.53 -4.46 0.43
N GLY A 110 -6.51 -4.03 -0.30
CA GLY A 110 -6.44 -2.71 -0.91
C GLY A 110 -5.07 -2.50 -1.55
N GLN A 111 -4.90 -1.34 -2.18
CA GLN A 111 -3.68 -0.95 -2.88
C GLN A 111 -3.05 0.26 -2.19
N PHE A 112 -1.73 0.30 -2.19
CA PHE A 112 -0.99 1.48 -1.77
C PHE A 112 -0.55 2.27 -2.99
N GLU A 113 -0.53 3.59 -2.87
CA GLU A 113 -0.09 4.50 -3.92
C GLU A 113 0.78 5.58 -3.30
N MET A 114 1.82 6.02 -4.00
CA MET A 114 2.61 7.18 -3.59
C MET A 114 2.40 8.32 -4.57
N ARG A 115 1.76 9.40 -4.12
CA ARG A 115 1.58 10.63 -4.89
C ARG A 115 2.59 11.67 -4.41
N ARG A 116 3.27 12.31 -5.34
CA ARG A 116 4.30 13.31 -5.03
C ARG A 116 3.85 14.65 -5.58
N GLY A 117 3.60 15.60 -4.69
CA GLY A 117 3.37 17.01 -5.03
C GLY A 117 4.65 17.84 -4.88
N SER A 118 4.55 19.16 -5.01
CA SER A 118 5.73 20.05 -4.91
C SER A 118 6.34 20.08 -3.52
N PHE A 119 5.48 20.09 -2.50
CA PHE A 119 5.87 20.35 -1.12
C PHE A 119 5.48 19.20 -0.18
N TYR A 120 4.91 18.14 -0.72
CA TYR A 120 4.42 17.00 0.04
C TYR A 120 4.50 15.71 -0.76
N VAL A 121 4.52 14.60 -0.04
CA VAL A 121 4.28 13.26 -0.54
C VAL A 121 3.09 12.71 0.22
N GLU A 122 2.17 12.07 -0.49
CA GLU A 122 1.06 11.33 0.08
C GLU A 122 1.26 9.84 -0.17
N PHE A 123 1.31 9.09 0.91
CA PHE A 123 1.22 7.64 0.89
C PHE A 123 -0.24 7.25 1.12
N CYS A 124 -0.95 6.93 0.03
CA CYS A 124 -2.38 6.69 0.01
C CYS A 124 -2.68 5.20 0.11
N TYR A 125 -3.83 4.88 0.72
CA TYR A 125 -4.37 3.54 0.76
C TYR A 125 -5.78 3.51 0.15
N ARG A 126 -5.96 2.71 -0.91
CA ARG A 126 -7.23 2.51 -1.58
C ARG A 126 -7.81 1.15 -1.15
N PRO A 127 -8.84 1.12 -0.30
CA PRO A 127 -9.42 -0.12 0.17
C PRO A 127 -10.24 -0.78 -0.94
N ASN A 128 -10.23 -2.11 -0.97
CA ASN A 128 -11.17 -2.91 -1.77
C ASN A 128 -12.16 -3.66 -0.88
N TYR A 129 -12.42 -3.15 0.32
CA TYR A 129 -13.31 -3.75 1.31
C TYR A 129 -14.77 -3.46 1.00
N LEU A 130 -15.65 -4.47 1.18
CA LEU A 130 -17.09 -4.26 1.09
C LEU A 130 -17.69 -3.88 2.45
N ARG A 131 -17.01 -4.22 3.55
CA ARG A 131 -17.49 -4.03 4.93
C ARG A 131 -16.41 -3.48 5.86
N CYS A 132 -16.84 -2.75 6.89
CA CYS A 132 -15.98 -2.13 7.91
C CYS A 132 -14.86 -1.25 7.31
N ALA A 133 -15.12 -0.62 6.16
CA ALA A 133 -14.07 0.05 5.39
C ALA A 133 -13.32 1.11 6.21
N ARG A 134 -14.06 1.94 6.97
CA ARG A 134 -13.48 2.96 7.86
C ARG A 134 -12.50 2.36 8.87
N LEU A 135 -12.98 1.41 9.68
CA LEU A 135 -12.19 0.76 10.72
C LEU A 135 -10.94 0.07 10.17
N ARG A 136 -11.05 -0.59 9.01
CA ARG A 136 -9.92 -1.28 8.36
C ARG A 136 -8.92 -0.30 7.75
N VAL A 137 -9.38 0.78 7.10
CA VAL A 137 -8.51 1.85 6.58
C VAL A 137 -7.75 2.54 7.71
N GLU A 138 -8.44 2.87 8.80
CA GLU A 138 -7.82 3.43 10.01
C GLU A 138 -6.75 2.50 10.58
N THR A 139 -7.04 1.20 10.64
CA THR A 139 -6.08 0.18 11.09
C THR A 139 -4.84 0.20 10.21
N VAL A 140 -5.00 0.09 8.88
CA VAL A 140 -3.88 0.06 7.93
C VAL A 140 -3.02 1.32 8.03
N LEU A 141 -3.62 2.51 8.01
CA LEU A 141 -2.87 3.76 8.09
C LEU A 141 -2.16 3.93 9.44
N SER A 142 -2.79 3.45 10.52
CA SER A 142 -2.19 3.51 11.86
C SER A 142 -0.99 2.56 11.99
N ILE A 143 -1.05 1.38 11.37
CA ILE A 143 0.11 0.47 11.26
C ILE A 143 1.23 1.16 10.48
N CYS A 144 0.93 1.71 9.29
CA CYS A 144 1.93 2.37 8.45
C CYS A 144 2.60 3.53 9.21
N LEU A 145 1.84 4.35 9.92
CA LEU A 145 2.37 5.45 10.72
C LEU A 145 3.23 4.95 11.89
N ALA A 146 2.77 3.97 12.65
CA ALA A 146 3.50 3.39 13.77
C ALA A 146 4.81 2.76 13.31
N GLN A 147 4.78 2.01 12.21
CA GLN A 147 5.94 1.37 11.63
C GLN A 147 6.94 2.36 11.04
N ALA A 148 6.47 3.37 10.30
CA ALA A 148 7.36 4.43 9.78
C ALA A 148 8.12 5.12 10.92
N ARG A 149 7.43 5.44 12.02
CA ARG A 149 8.06 6.00 13.22
C ARG A 149 9.04 5.03 13.88
N ALA A 150 8.66 3.76 14.05
CA ALA A 150 9.56 2.78 14.67
C ALA A 150 10.84 2.56 13.85
N MET A 151 10.71 2.41 12.52
CA MET A 151 11.85 2.17 11.63
C MET A 151 12.79 3.37 11.53
N THR A 152 12.28 4.59 11.73
CA THR A 152 13.06 5.84 11.68
C THR A 152 13.51 6.33 13.06
N GLY A 153 13.41 5.51 14.11
CA GLY A 153 13.81 5.94 15.45
C GLY A 153 12.99 7.12 15.99
N ARG A 154 11.72 7.24 15.56
CA ARG A 154 10.75 8.30 15.86
C ARG A 154 11.03 9.66 15.20
N GLU A 155 11.99 9.74 14.27
CA GLU A 155 12.27 10.97 13.51
C GLU A 155 11.12 11.32 12.54
N PHE A 156 10.44 10.33 11.98
CA PHE A 156 9.33 10.57 11.06
C PHE A 156 8.13 11.25 11.74
N GLN A 157 7.84 12.48 11.31
CA GLN A 157 6.66 13.25 11.73
C GLN A 157 5.83 13.64 10.50
N PRO A 158 4.65 13.02 10.29
CA PRO A 158 3.81 13.37 9.15
C PRO A 158 3.25 14.79 9.32
N GLN A 159 3.03 15.48 8.19
CA GLN A 159 2.31 16.75 8.16
C GLN A 159 0.84 16.54 8.52
N SER A 160 0.23 15.45 8.03
CA SER A 160 -1.15 15.08 8.38
C SER A 160 -1.47 13.63 8.04
N VAL A 161 -2.40 13.04 8.79
CA VAL A 161 -3.12 11.83 8.35
C VAL A 161 -4.42 12.26 7.66
N LEU A 162 -4.65 11.74 6.46
CA LEU A 162 -5.78 12.08 5.60
C LEU A 162 -6.84 10.97 5.68
N PHE A 163 -8.11 11.35 5.80
CA PHE A 163 -9.23 10.42 5.77
C PHE A 163 -10.31 10.89 4.79
N ALA A 164 -10.70 10.01 3.87
CA ALA A 164 -11.67 10.29 2.81
C ALA A 164 -13.14 10.10 3.23
N TYR A 165 -13.43 10.22 4.52
CA TYR A 165 -14.78 10.10 5.06
C TYR A 165 -15.17 11.35 5.86
N PRO A 166 -16.49 11.54 6.12
CA PRO A 166 -16.99 12.75 6.75
C PRO A 166 -16.34 13.06 8.09
N THR A 167 -16.20 14.36 8.35
CA THR A 167 -15.63 14.87 9.60
C THR A 167 -16.51 14.46 10.79
N PRO A 168 -15.97 13.79 11.83
CA PRO A 168 -16.73 13.42 13.03
C PRO A 168 -16.89 14.61 13.99
N SER A 169 -17.53 14.40 15.14
CA SER A 169 -17.65 15.45 16.18
C SER A 169 -16.27 15.95 16.64
N LEU A 170 -16.19 17.20 17.08
CA LEU A 170 -14.93 17.82 17.51
C LEU A 170 -14.21 17.00 18.60
N ALA A 171 -14.96 16.44 19.54
CA ALA A 171 -14.41 15.58 20.60
C ALA A 171 -13.70 14.34 20.02
N VAL A 172 -14.30 13.69 19.02
CA VAL A 172 -13.68 12.54 18.34
C VAL A 172 -12.46 12.98 17.55
N GLN A 173 -12.53 14.10 16.83
CA GLN A 173 -11.37 14.63 16.09
C GLN A 173 -10.15 14.86 16.99
N GLN A 174 -10.35 15.40 18.19
CA GLN A 174 -9.27 15.60 19.17
C GLN A 174 -8.65 14.27 19.59
N GLN A 175 -9.46 13.23 19.81
CA GLN A 175 -8.96 11.90 20.16
C GLN A 175 -8.15 11.26 19.02
N TYR A 176 -8.56 11.46 17.75
CA TYR A 176 -7.76 11.04 16.59
C TYR A 176 -6.37 11.65 16.63
N GLN A 177 -6.27 12.97 16.82
CA GLN A 177 -4.98 13.68 16.86
C GLN A 177 -4.12 13.25 18.05
N GLN A 178 -4.73 13.05 19.23
CA GLN A 178 -4.03 12.57 20.43
C GLN A 178 -3.45 11.18 20.23
N LEU A 179 -4.24 10.23 19.72
CA LEU A 179 -3.77 8.87 19.47
C LEU A 179 -2.71 8.85 18.37
N LEU A 180 -3.01 9.44 17.20
CA LEU A 180 -2.09 9.43 16.06
C LEU A 180 -0.85 10.32 16.29
N GLN A 181 -0.86 11.21 17.28
CA GLN A 181 0.19 12.21 17.53
C GLN A 181 0.55 12.96 16.24
N ALA A 182 -0.47 13.35 15.48
CA ALA A 182 -0.32 14.00 14.18
C ALA A 182 -1.58 14.82 13.87
N PRO A 183 -1.47 15.90 13.07
CA PRO A 183 -2.64 16.57 12.52
C PRO A 183 -3.47 15.60 11.68
N VAL A 184 -4.79 15.77 11.70
CA VAL A 184 -5.72 14.90 10.97
C VAL A 184 -6.64 15.76 10.12
N GLN A 185 -6.78 15.38 8.84
CA GLN A 185 -7.67 16.01 7.88
C GLN A 185 -8.72 15.01 7.41
N PHE A 186 -9.99 15.35 7.65
CA PHE A 186 -11.15 14.61 7.13
C PHE A 186 -11.65 15.24 5.82
N ASN A 187 -12.61 14.59 5.14
CA ASN A 187 -13.09 15.00 3.81
C ASN A 187 -11.97 15.13 2.77
N ALA A 188 -10.89 14.36 2.90
CA ALA A 188 -9.82 14.31 1.90
C ALA A 188 -10.28 13.55 0.64
N GLU A 189 -9.60 13.75 -0.48
CA GLU A 189 -9.87 12.99 -1.71
C GLU A 189 -9.56 11.50 -1.56
N SER A 190 -8.49 11.16 -0.81
CA SER A 190 -8.09 9.79 -0.50
C SER A 190 -7.55 9.69 0.92
N SER A 191 -7.72 8.52 1.54
CA SER A 191 -7.14 8.23 2.84
C SER A 191 -5.65 7.92 2.71
N GLY A 192 -4.81 8.48 3.58
CA GLY A 192 -3.36 8.35 3.45
C GLY A 192 -2.57 9.09 4.55
N ILE A 193 -1.24 9.13 4.38
CA ILE A 193 -0.33 9.88 5.24
C ILE A 193 0.39 10.90 4.36
N ARG A 194 0.28 12.18 4.71
CA ARG A 194 0.98 13.27 4.04
C ARG A 194 2.21 13.67 4.85
N PHE A 195 3.35 13.81 4.19
CA PHE A 195 4.63 14.16 4.81
C PHE A 195 5.53 14.92 3.82
N ARG A 196 6.67 15.44 4.29
CA ARG A 196 7.55 16.26 3.47
C ARG A 196 8.39 15.35 2.55
N PRO A 197 8.74 15.79 1.33
CA PRO A 197 9.59 14.99 0.44
C PRO A 197 10.90 14.54 1.08
N GLN A 198 11.53 15.40 1.89
CA GLN A 198 12.77 15.11 2.61
C GLN A 198 12.65 13.95 3.61
N ASP A 199 11.46 13.67 4.13
CA ASP A 199 11.28 12.60 5.12
C ASP A 199 11.50 11.20 4.49
N LEU A 200 11.52 11.09 3.15
CA LEU A 200 11.88 9.85 2.43
C LEU A 200 13.35 9.45 2.62
N GLU A 201 14.22 10.42 2.91
CA GLU A 201 15.65 10.18 3.07
C GLU A 201 16.05 9.83 4.50
N ILE A 202 15.10 9.81 5.45
CA ILE A 202 15.38 9.44 6.83
C ILE A 202 15.91 7.99 6.87
N PRO A 203 17.12 7.76 7.39
CA PRO A 203 17.73 6.44 7.44
C PRO A 203 16.96 5.52 8.39
N LEU A 204 16.88 4.23 8.06
CA LEU A 204 16.25 3.27 8.97
C LEU A 204 17.24 2.77 10.02
N VAL A 205 16.75 2.62 11.25
CA VAL A 205 17.55 2.17 12.42
C VAL A 205 18.13 0.78 12.20
N ALA A 206 17.38 -0.11 11.53
CA ALA A 206 17.77 -1.49 11.27
C ALA A 206 18.23 -1.73 9.82
N ALA A 207 18.66 -0.67 9.11
CA ALA A 207 19.13 -0.78 7.74
C ALA A 207 20.25 -1.83 7.61
N ASP A 208 20.04 -2.85 6.78
CA ASP A 208 21.01 -3.92 6.56
C ASP A 208 20.90 -4.43 5.12
N ARG A 209 21.89 -4.01 4.30
CA ARG A 209 21.94 -4.37 2.88
C ARG A 209 22.14 -5.87 2.66
N GLN A 210 22.86 -6.56 3.53
CA GLN A 210 23.13 -7.99 3.37
C GLN A 210 21.89 -8.83 3.67
N VAL A 211 21.18 -8.50 4.74
CA VAL A 211 19.90 -9.15 5.08
C VAL A 211 18.88 -8.89 3.99
N MET A 212 18.70 -7.64 3.56
CA MET A 212 17.79 -7.28 2.48
C MET A 212 18.06 -8.10 1.20
N ALA A 213 19.32 -8.22 0.80
CA ALA A 213 19.71 -8.97 -0.41
C ALA A 213 19.40 -10.47 -0.32
N ARG A 214 19.33 -11.04 0.89
CA ARG A 214 18.94 -12.45 1.11
C ARG A 214 17.42 -12.64 1.14
N LEU A 215 16.68 -11.69 1.71
CA LEU A 215 15.21 -11.77 1.81
C LEU A 215 14.52 -11.49 0.48
N LYS A 216 15.07 -10.59 -0.33
CA LYS A 216 14.43 -10.14 -1.58
C LYS A 216 14.14 -11.27 -2.59
N PRO A 217 15.07 -12.20 -2.89
CA PRO A 217 14.78 -13.31 -3.80
C PRO A 217 13.61 -14.19 -3.35
N GLU A 218 13.50 -14.45 -2.04
CA GLU A 218 12.38 -15.21 -1.49
C GLU A 218 11.05 -14.45 -1.62
N ALA A 219 11.06 -13.14 -1.34
CA ALA A 219 9.89 -12.28 -1.52
C ALA A 219 9.47 -12.23 -2.99
N ASP A 220 10.42 -12.15 -3.92
CA ASP A 220 10.17 -12.19 -5.36
C ASP A 220 9.54 -13.52 -5.80
N ALA A 221 10.04 -14.65 -5.28
CA ALA A 221 9.49 -15.98 -5.57
C ALA A 221 8.05 -16.13 -5.05
N LEU A 222 7.77 -15.71 -3.81
CA LEU A 222 6.42 -15.73 -3.25
C LEU A 222 5.48 -14.81 -4.01
N LEU A 223 5.94 -13.60 -4.38
CA LEU A 223 5.13 -12.65 -5.13
C LEU A 223 4.80 -13.22 -6.51
N LYS A 224 5.77 -13.83 -7.20
CA LYS A 224 5.54 -14.52 -8.48
C LYS A 224 4.55 -15.68 -8.36
N ALA A 225 4.63 -16.46 -7.29
CA ALA A 225 3.70 -17.56 -7.04
C ALA A 225 2.27 -17.03 -6.80
N LEU A 226 2.13 -15.94 -6.04
CA LEU A 226 0.84 -15.29 -5.80
C LEU A 226 0.28 -14.64 -7.07
N THR A 227 1.11 -13.90 -7.81
CA THR A 227 0.68 -13.24 -9.05
C THR A 227 0.24 -14.28 -10.06
N SER A 228 0.91 -15.43 -10.19
CA SER A 228 0.48 -16.47 -11.14
C SER A 228 -1.01 -16.88 -10.98
N LYS A 229 -1.61 -16.66 -9.79
CA LYS A 229 -3.04 -16.85 -9.50
C LYS A 229 -3.95 -15.63 -9.77
N SER A 230 -3.47 -14.39 -9.67
CA SER A 230 -4.26 -13.15 -9.93
C SER A 230 -3.82 -12.47 -11.23
N LEU A 231 -4.77 -12.17 -12.13
CA LEU A 231 -4.42 -11.54 -13.40
C LEU A 231 -3.96 -10.10 -13.21
N GLN A 232 -4.59 -9.34 -12.32
CA GLN A 232 -4.19 -7.97 -12.01
C GLN A 232 -2.74 -7.92 -11.53
N LEU A 233 -2.37 -8.79 -10.59
CA LEU A 233 -1.00 -8.81 -10.05
C LEU A 233 0.02 -9.23 -11.11
N ARG A 234 -0.32 -10.13 -12.03
CA ARG A 234 0.57 -10.49 -13.17
C ARG A 234 0.82 -9.31 -14.08
N VAL A 235 -0.21 -8.51 -14.36
CA VAL A 235 -0.10 -7.31 -15.19
C VAL A 235 0.80 -6.28 -14.50
N ALA A 236 0.58 -6.01 -13.22
CA ALA A 236 1.41 -5.07 -12.45
C ALA A 236 2.88 -5.51 -12.41
N HIS A 237 3.13 -6.80 -12.15
CA HIS A 237 4.50 -7.34 -12.09
C HIS A 237 5.24 -7.23 -13.43
N LEU A 238 4.58 -7.56 -14.55
CA LEU A 238 5.19 -7.41 -15.88
C LEU A 238 5.53 -5.95 -16.18
N LEU A 239 4.66 -5.02 -15.78
CA LEU A 239 4.90 -3.58 -15.95
C LEU A 239 5.99 -3.06 -15.01
N GLN A 240 6.16 -3.62 -13.82
CA GLN A 240 7.28 -3.25 -12.95
C GLN A 240 8.62 -3.65 -13.55
N GLN A 241 8.70 -4.82 -14.21
CA GLN A 241 9.91 -5.24 -14.91
C GLN A 241 10.16 -4.43 -16.20
N GLU A 242 9.08 -4.13 -16.93
CA GLU A 242 9.13 -3.40 -18.20
C GLU A 242 7.98 -2.38 -18.30
N PRO A 243 8.16 -1.15 -17.77
CA PRO A 243 7.11 -0.12 -17.69
C PRO A 243 6.56 0.35 -19.05
N GLN A 244 7.33 0.12 -20.11
CA GLN A 244 7.00 0.47 -21.49
C GLN A 244 5.99 -0.47 -22.16
N LEU A 245 5.70 -1.65 -21.59
CA LEU A 245 4.85 -2.64 -22.25
C LEU A 245 3.44 -2.10 -22.53
N SER A 246 2.97 -2.28 -23.77
CA SER A 246 1.60 -2.02 -24.16
C SER A 246 0.64 -3.09 -23.62
N ARG A 247 -0.66 -2.80 -23.63
CA ARG A 247 -1.70 -3.77 -23.25
C ARG A 247 -1.61 -5.02 -24.11
N GLU A 248 -1.32 -4.85 -25.39
CA GLU A 248 -1.20 -5.92 -26.37
C GLU A 248 0.01 -6.81 -26.08
N GLN A 249 1.16 -6.20 -25.72
CA GLN A 249 2.37 -6.94 -25.35
C GLN A 249 2.19 -7.69 -24.02
N VAL A 250 1.55 -7.07 -23.03
CA VAL A 250 1.23 -7.74 -21.76
C VAL A 250 0.27 -8.91 -21.99
N ALA A 251 -0.78 -8.72 -22.79
CA ALA A 251 -1.71 -9.80 -23.12
C ALA A 251 -0.99 -10.99 -23.81
N ALA A 252 -0.08 -10.71 -24.76
CA ALA A 252 0.73 -11.72 -25.43
C ALA A 252 1.62 -12.51 -24.45
N ARG A 253 2.31 -11.83 -23.52
CA ARG A 253 3.13 -12.47 -22.47
C ARG A 253 2.32 -13.34 -21.51
N LEU A 254 1.03 -13.03 -21.35
CA LEU A 254 0.10 -13.78 -20.53
C LEU A 254 -0.64 -14.88 -21.32
N CYS A 255 -0.34 -15.04 -22.62
CA CYS A 255 -0.97 -15.98 -23.54
C CYS A 255 -2.50 -15.82 -23.64
N ILE A 256 -3.00 -14.58 -23.58
CA ILE A 256 -4.43 -14.26 -23.70
C ILE A 256 -4.66 -13.08 -24.66
N SER A 257 -5.89 -12.91 -25.14
CA SER A 257 -6.22 -11.76 -25.99
C SER A 257 -6.35 -10.46 -25.17
N PRO A 258 -6.07 -9.27 -25.74
CA PRO A 258 -6.25 -7.99 -25.05
C PRO A 258 -7.69 -7.75 -24.57
N ARG A 259 -8.68 -8.28 -25.30
CA ARG A 259 -10.10 -8.26 -24.90
C ARG A 259 -10.35 -9.14 -23.68
N HIS A 260 -9.78 -10.35 -23.64
CA HIS A 260 -9.88 -11.23 -22.47
C HIS A 260 -9.20 -10.61 -21.25
N LEU A 261 -8.00 -10.03 -21.45
CA LEU A 261 -7.27 -9.29 -20.42
C LEU A 261 -8.14 -8.17 -19.82
N GLY A 262 -8.72 -7.31 -20.66
CA GLY A 262 -9.59 -6.22 -20.21
C GLY A 262 -10.80 -6.71 -19.42
N ARG A 263 -11.49 -7.75 -19.91
CA ARG A 263 -12.64 -8.34 -19.22
C ARG A 263 -12.27 -8.93 -17.87
N LYS A 264 -11.17 -9.68 -17.80
CA LYS A 264 -10.72 -10.32 -16.54
C LYS A 264 -10.22 -9.30 -15.52
N LEU A 265 -9.53 -8.25 -15.96
CA LEU A 265 -9.17 -7.14 -15.07
C LEU A 265 -10.42 -6.46 -14.50
N LEU A 266 -11.46 -6.26 -15.31
CA LEU A 266 -12.73 -5.72 -14.82
C LEU A 266 -13.42 -6.64 -13.80
N GLU A 267 -13.36 -7.97 -13.98
CA GLU A 267 -13.83 -8.94 -12.99
C GLU A 267 -13.07 -8.81 -11.65
N GLU A 268 -11.80 -8.41 -11.70
CA GLU A 268 -10.96 -8.10 -10.52
C GLU A 268 -11.08 -6.62 -10.06
N ASN A 269 -12.05 -5.84 -10.55
CA ASN A 269 -12.23 -4.41 -10.28
C ASN A 269 -11.02 -3.52 -10.63
N ALA A 270 -10.27 -3.92 -11.66
CA ALA A 270 -9.06 -3.24 -12.11
C ALA A 270 -9.15 -2.82 -13.59
N SER A 271 -8.29 -1.88 -13.99
CA SER A 271 -8.09 -1.54 -15.41
C SER A 271 -6.60 -1.50 -15.74
N PHE A 272 -6.25 -1.94 -16.95
CA PHE A 272 -4.86 -1.93 -17.42
C PHE A 272 -4.22 -0.55 -17.31
N ARG A 273 -4.97 0.50 -17.68
CA ARG A 273 -4.49 1.89 -17.66
C ARG A 273 -4.17 2.38 -16.24
N ALA A 274 -5.00 2.03 -15.26
CA ALA A 274 -4.77 2.42 -13.87
C ALA A 274 -3.46 1.80 -13.33
N ILE A 275 -3.28 0.50 -13.58
CA ILE A 275 -2.06 -0.24 -13.17
C ILE A 275 -0.82 0.34 -13.85
N GLN A 276 -0.91 0.63 -15.15
CA GLN A 276 0.20 1.18 -15.92
C GLN A 276 0.59 2.60 -15.48
N ASP A 277 -0.40 3.46 -15.22
CA ASP A 277 -0.16 4.82 -14.73
C ASP A 277 0.55 4.82 -13.36
N GLU A 278 0.14 3.91 -12.46
CA GLU A 278 0.76 3.76 -11.13
C GLU A 278 2.24 3.37 -11.22
N VAL A 279 2.55 2.34 -12.01
CA VAL A 279 3.93 1.86 -12.19
C VAL A 279 4.80 2.92 -12.88
N ARG A 280 4.30 3.56 -13.93
CA ARG A 280 5.07 4.59 -14.66
C ARG A 280 5.32 5.82 -13.81
N SER A 281 4.34 6.25 -13.01
CA SER A 281 4.49 7.38 -12.09
C SER A 281 5.61 7.11 -11.07
N HIS A 282 5.65 5.90 -10.50
CA HIS A 282 6.69 5.46 -9.56
C HIS A 282 8.10 5.61 -10.16
N TYR A 283 8.36 4.96 -11.31
CA TYR A 283 9.68 5.02 -11.97
C TYR A 283 10.05 6.42 -12.45
N ALA A 284 9.09 7.15 -13.05
CA ALA A 284 9.32 8.53 -13.48
C ALA A 284 9.82 9.38 -12.32
N CYS A 285 9.14 9.30 -11.18
CA CYS A 285 9.52 10.09 -10.03
C CYS A 285 10.87 9.65 -9.46
N GLN A 286 11.17 8.34 -9.40
CA GLN A 286 12.46 7.81 -8.96
C GLN A 286 13.62 8.32 -9.83
N TRP A 287 13.56 8.10 -11.14
CA TRP A 287 14.64 8.49 -12.07
C TRP A 287 14.84 10.00 -12.15
N LEU A 288 13.77 10.78 -11.97
CA LEU A 288 13.90 12.23 -11.86
C LEU A 288 14.66 12.64 -10.59
N ARG A 289 14.59 11.87 -9.49
CA ARG A 289 15.37 12.13 -8.26
C ARG A 289 16.83 11.81 -8.42
N GLU A 290 17.12 10.65 -9.02
CA GLU A 290 18.49 10.16 -9.20
C GLU A 290 19.28 11.09 -10.14
N GLY A 291 18.61 11.84 -11.01
CA GLY A 291 19.24 12.87 -11.85
C GLY A 291 20.01 12.31 -13.04
N GLU A 292 20.13 10.99 -13.16
CA GLU A 292 20.96 10.30 -14.16
C GLU A 292 20.34 10.22 -15.56
N LYS A 293 19.04 10.55 -15.72
CA LYS A 293 18.31 10.42 -17.00
C LYS A 293 17.69 11.75 -17.45
N THR A 294 17.75 12.02 -18.76
CA THR A 294 17.03 13.14 -19.36
C THR A 294 15.52 12.84 -19.42
N ASN A 295 14.69 13.86 -19.59
CA ASN A 295 13.24 13.63 -19.72
C ASN A 295 12.90 12.83 -20.98
N VAL A 296 13.70 12.96 -22.03
CA VAL A 296 13.57 12.17 -23.27
C VAL A 296 13.87 10.70 -22.99
N ASP A 297 14.93 10.40 -22.24
CA ASP A 297 15.28 9.03 -21.86
C ASP A 297 14.22 8.41 -20.95
N ILE A 298 13.67 9.18 -20.03
CA ILE A 298 12.59 8.74 -19.14
C ILE A 298 11.32 8.49 -19.95
N ALA A 299 10.97 9.38 -20.88
CA ALA A 299 9.82 9.20 -21.76
C ALA A 299 9.94 7.89 -22.56
N ALA A 300 11.11 7.65 -23.16
CA ALA A 300 11.39 6.42 -23.90
C ALA A 300 11.33 5.17 -23.00
N ALA A 301 11.97 5.20 -21.83
CA ALA A 301 11.99 4.09 -20.89
C ALA A 301 10.60 3.74 -20.33
N LEU A 302 9.67 4.71 -20.28
CA LEU A 302 8.29 4.50 -19.87
C LEU A 302 7.35 4.22 -21.05
N GLY A 303 7.83 4.21 -22.28
CA GLY A 303 7.03 3.94 -23.47
C GLY A 303 6.10 5.08 -23.89
N TYR A 304 6.53 6.33 -23.72
CA TYR A 304 5.92 7.52 -24.34
C TYR A 304 6.55 7.81 -25.69
N CYS A 305 5.76 8.39 -26.61
CA CYS A 305 6.23 8.73 -27.96
C CYS A 305 7.23 9.89 -27.97
N ASP A 306 7.13 10.81 -27.00
CA ASP A 306 7.98 11.98 -26.90
C ASP A 306 7.94 12.56 -25.47
N GLU A 307 8.83 13.53 -25.22
CA GLU A 307 8.91 14.26 -23.94
C GLU A 307 7.62 15.01 -23.61
N SER A 308 6.87 15.49 -24.60
CA SER A 308 5.62 16.25 -24.37
C SER A 308 4.50 15.35 -23.85
N ALA A 309 4.35 14.16 -24.42
CA ALA A 309 3.42 13.14 -23.97
C ALA A 309 3.75 12.66 -22.56
N PHE A 310 5.04 12.42 -22.28
CA PHE A 310 5.51 12.14 -20.93
C PHE A 310 5.19 13.30 -19.98
N GLY A 311 5.50 14.54 -20.33
CA GLY A 311 5.26 15.72 -19.50
C GLY A 311 3.79 15.92 -19.13
N LYS A 312 2.86 15.68 -20.08
CA LYS A 312 1.41 15.72 -19.83
C LYS A 312 0.96 14.61 -18.88
N ALA A 313 1.46 13.38 -19.08
CA ALA A 313 1.15 12.25 -18.21
C ALA A 313 1.71 12.46 -16.80
N PHE A 314 2.97 12.87 -16.69
CA PHE A 314 3.64 13.17 -15.44
C PHE A 314 2.89 14.24 -14.64
N ARG A 315 2.42 15.30 -15.30
CA ARG A 315 1.60 16.34 -14.66
C ARG A 315 0.24 15.83 -14.22
N ARG A 316 -0.39 14.91 -14.96
CA ARG A 316 -1.64 14.27 -14.55
C ARG A 316 -1.46 13.47 -13.26
N TRP A 317 -0.33 12.78 -13.10
CA TRP A 317 -0.08 11.93 -11.93
C TRP A 317 0.40 12.72 -10.70
N THR A 318 1.25 13.72 -10.90
CA THR A 318 1.99 14.40 -9.81
C THR A 318 1.54 15.85 -9.56
N GLY A 319 0.74 16.43 -10.46
CA GLY A 319 0.39 17.84 -10.44
C GLY A 319 1.48 18.78 -10.98
N LEU A 320 2.69 18.29 -11.26
CA LEU A 320 3.85 19.11 -11.66
C LEU A 320 4.42 18.75 -13.02
N SER A 321 5.20 19.65 -13.60
CA SER A 321 6.06 19.29 -14.73
C SER A 321 7.31 18.55 -14.25
N PRO A 322 7.91 17.67 -15.07
CA PRO A 322 9.15 16.97 -14.70
C PRO A 322 10.29 17.92 -14.30
N LYS A 323 10.40 19.07 -14.99
CA LYS A 323 11.42 20.10 -14.70
C LYS A 323 11.19 20.75 -13.34
N ALA A 324 9.94 21.08 -13.01
CA ALA A 324 9.59 21.65 -11.71
C ALA A 324 9.80 20.64 -10.57
N PHE A 325 9.54 19.35 -10.84
CA PHE A 325 9.78 18.27 -9.90
C PHE A 325 11.28 18.07 -9.58
N LYS A 326 12.16 18.18 -10.59
CA LYS A 326 13.63 18.14 -10.42
C LYS A 326 14.14 19.35 -9.63
N SER A 327 13.73 20.57 -9.99
CA SER A 327 14.21 21.79 -9.31
C SER A 327 13.82 21.84 -7.84
N ALA A 328 12.65 21.29 -7.49
CA ALA A 328 12.19 21.20 -6.10
C ALA A 328 13.01 20.23 -5.22
N GLN A 329 13.96 19.46 -5.80
CA GLN A 329 14.82 18.52 -5.06
C GLN A 329 16.30 18.93 -5.04
N SER A 330 16.71 19.91 -5.85
CA SER A 330 18.09 20.44 -5.86
C SER A 330 18.26 21.72 -5.00
N SER A 331 17.22 22.10 -4.25
CA SER A 331 17.21 23.19 -3.26
C SER A 331 17.02 22.60 -1.87
#